data_AF-A0A9E0DSE7-F1
#
_entry.id   AF-A0A9E0DSE7-F1
#
_cell.length_a   1.000
_cell.length_b   1.000
_cell.length_c   1.000
_cell.angle_alpha   90.00
_cell.angle_beta   90.00
_cell.angle_gamma   90.00
#
_symmetry.space_group_name_H-M   'P 1'
#
loop_
_entity.id
_entity.type
_entity.pdbx_description
1 polymer ?
#
loop_
_entity_poly.entity_id
_entity_poly.type
_entity_poly.pdbx_seq_one_letter_code
_entity_poly.pdbx_strand_id
1 'polypeptide(L)'
;MKLQLITAPPPSIIVLTFNRSFAFWHTNSSSIKEALLLETFSTKVLHTANHHFIPHSKSYFENLRIEYTDILQLTDYGIISALADSSLTLDVECNYSILCQNNQKYLSIKSTTDTSTTLYLPIYLLSKFGAELISIINQGSSNEALNYFAMEIKTTNPDIETDVRNLVEISIEPINN
;
A
#
# COMPACT_ATOMS: atom_id res chain seq x y z
N MET A 1 -14.33 11.41 -3.25
CA MET A 1 -13.98 11.75 -1.86
C MET A 1 -13.79 13.26 -1.77
N LYS A 2 -14.39 13.95 -0.80
CA LYS A 2 -14.35 15.42 -0.74
C LYS A 2 -13.97 15.83 0.69
N LEU A 3 -12.75 16.32 0.87
CA LEU A 3 -12.36 17.00 2.11
C LEU A 3 -13.18 18.30 2.19
N GLN A 4 -14.00 18.43 3.23
CA GLN A 4 -14.65 19.70 3.56
C GLN A 4 -14.05 20.24 4.84
N LEU A 5 -13.34 21.36 4.71
CA LEU A 5 -12.85 22.13 5.84
C LEU A 5 -14.02 22.97 6.37
N ILE A 6 -14.55 22.62 7.54
CA ILE A 6 -15.51 23.46 8.26
C ILE A 6 -14.73 24.25 9.29
N THR A 7 -14.52 25.55 9.03
CA THR A 7 -13.85 26.45 9.97
C THR A 7 -14.90 27.09 10.89
N ALA A 8 -14.80 26.84 12.19
CA ALA A 8 -15.47 27.60 13.25
C ALA A 8 -14.44 28.43 14.02
N PRO A 9 -14.80 29.57 14.64
CA PRO A 9 -13.85 30.39 15.40
C PRO A 9 -13.29 29.63 16.62
N PRO A 10 -12.08 29.99 17.12
CA PRO A 10 -11.33 29.18 18.08
C PRO A 10 -12.07 28.94 19.41
N PRO A 11 -11.93 27.73 20.02
CA PRO A 11 -11.10 26.61 19.57
C PRO A 11 -11.82 25.82 18.46
N SER A 12 -11.21 25.79 17.27
CA SER A 12 -11.80 25.26 16.06
C SER A 12 -11.66 23.74 16.02
N ILE A 13 -12.78 23.02 16.08
CA ILE A 13 -12.84 21.58 15.84
C ILE A 13 -12.86 21.36 14.32
N ILE A 14 -11.86 20.67 13.78
CA ILE A 14 -11.91 20.13 12.42
C ILE A 14 -12.47 18.71 12.53
N VAL A 15 -13.66 18.51 11.99
CA VAL A 15 -14.27 17.18 11.89
C VAL A 15 -13.89 16.57 10.55
N LEU A 16 -13.05 15.55 10.58
CA LEU A 16 -12.82 14.69 9.42
C LEU A 16 -13.96 13.67 9.37
N THR A 17 -14.91 13.89 8.47
CA THR A 17 -15.98 12.93 8.19
C THR A 17 -15.45 11.84 7.26
N PHE A 18 -15.01 10.73 7.87
CA PHE A 18 -14.88 9.47 7.15
C PHE A 18 -16.28 8.85 7.06
N ASN A 19 -16.63 8.27 5.92
CA ASN A 19 -17.95 7.66 5.72
C ASN A 19 -18.22 6.64 6.85
N ARG A 20 -18.98 7.08 7.87
CA ARG A 20 -19.38 6.40 9.11
C ARG A 20 -18.39 6.33 10.30
N SER A 21 -17.35 7.16 10.38
CA SER A 21 -16.56 7.28 11.63
C SER A 21 -15.99 8.69 11.82
N PHE A 22 -16.10 9.20 13.05
CA PHE A 22 -15.58 10.52 13.45
C PHE A 22 -14.21 10.33 14.12
N ALA A 23 -13.18 11.03 13.64
CA ALA A 23 -11.93 11.18 14.38
C ALA A 23 -11.76 12.64 14.78
N PHE A 24 -11.66 12.91 16.08
CA PHE A 24 -11.40 14.24 16.64
C PHE A 24 -9.89 14.40 16.83
N TRP A 25 -9.30 15.44 16.24
CA TRP A 25 -7.90 15.81 16.48
C TRP A 25 -7.84 17.24 17.04
N HIS A 26 -7.12 17.44 18.14
CA HIS A 26 -6.78 18.78 18.64
C HIS A 26 -5.71 19.41 17.73
N THR A 27 -5.90 20.68 17.37
CA THR A 27 -5.20 21.35 16.27
C THR A 27 -3.91 22.05 16.72
N ASN A 28 -2.76 21.45 16.39
CA ASN A 28 -1.51 22.16 16.14
C ASN A 28 -1.12 21.89 14.68
N SER A 29 -0.36 22.78 14.02
CA SER A 29 0.02 22.64 12.60
C SER A 29 0.73 21.33 12.25
N SER A 30 1.32 20.65 13.24
CA SER A 30 1.91 19.31 13.10
C SER A 30 0.89 18.22 12.80
N SER A 31 -0.30 18.23 13.43
CA SER A 31 -1.28 17.15 13.25
C SER A 31 -1.91 17.14 11.85
N ILE A 32 -1.98 18.30 11.19
CA ILE A 32 -2.41 18.40 9.78
C ILE A 32 -1.37 17.78 8.84
N LYS A 33 -0.08 18.03 9.09
CA LYS A 33 1.00 17.46 8.28
C LYS A 33 1.05 15.94 8.41
N GLU A 34 0.89 15.44 9.63
CA GLU A 34 0.82 14.01 9.92
C GLU A 34 -0.36 13.34 9.20
N ALA A 35 -1.55 13.94 9.23
CA ALA A 35 -2.71 13.42 8.54
C ALA A 35 -2.53 13.39 7.01
N LEU A 36 -1.96 14.44 6.42
CA LEU A 36 -1.67 14.51 4.98
C LEU A 36 -0.60 13.51 4.56
N LEU A 37 0.43 13.32 5.40
CA LEU A 37 1.45 12.30 5.18
C LEU A 37 0.81 10.92 5.13
N LEU A 38 -0.03 10.59 6.13
CA LEU A 38 -0.69 9.30 6.20
C LEU A 38 -1.65 9.06 5.03
N GLU A 39 -2.45 10.07 4.67
CA GLU A 39 -3.34 10.02 3.50
C GLU A 39 -2.54 9.72 2.23
N THR A 40 -1.49 10.50 1.97
CA THR A 40 -0.64 10.34 0.79
C THR A 40 0.06 8.98 0.79
N PHE A 41 0.59 8.56 1.94
CA PHE A 41 1.26 7.27 2.11
C PHE A 41 0.32 6.10 1.85
N SER A 42 -0.94 6.17 2.30
CA SER A 42 -1.92 5.08 2.13
C SER A 42 -2.14 4.70 0.66
N THR A 43 -2.03 5.67 -0.25
CA THR A 43 -2.14 5.43 -1.70
C THR A 43 -0.97 4.66 -2.30
N LYS A 44 0.12 4.47 -1.55
CA LYS A 44 1.36 3.84 -2.00
C LYS A 44 1.58 2.46 -1.36
N VAL A 45 0.65 2.00 -0.53
CA VAL A 45 0.77 0.73 0.20
C VAL A 45 0.13 -0.41 -0.59
N LEU A 46 0.96 -1.39 -0.95
CA LEU A 46 0.52 -2.64 -1.56
C LEU A 46 0.23 -3.68 -0.48
N HIS A 47 -0.57 -4.69 -0.82
CA HIS A 47 -0.83 -5.77 0.12
C HIS A 47 -0.77 -7.15 -0.53
N THR A 48 -0.29 -8.12 0.24
CA THR A 48 -0.46 -9.55 -0.01
C THR A 48 -1.66 -10.04 0.82
N ALA A 49 -1.92 -11.35 0.81
CA ALA A 49 -2.92 -11.94 1.70
C ALA A 49 -2.65 -11.65 3.19
N ASN A 50 -1.37 -11.52 3.59
CA ASN A 50 -0.98 -11.51 5.00
C ASN A 50 -0.31 -10.21 5.46
N HIS A 51 0.17 -9.39 4.52
CA HIS A 51 1.03 -8.24 4.84
C HIS A 51 0.68 -7.03 3.99
N HIS A 52 0.76 -5.85 4.61
CA HIS A 52 0.78 -4.57 3.93
C HIS A 52 2.21 -4.05 3.91
N PHE A 53 2.65 -3.52 2.78
CA PHE A 53 4.03 -3.13 2.59
C PHE A 53 4.20 -2.02 1.55
N ILE A 54 5.37 -1.38 1.60
CA ILE A 54 5.87 -0.52 0.53
C ILE A 54 7.13 -1.17 -0.06
N PRO A 55 7.23 -1.32 -1.40
CA PRO A 55 8.47 -1.72 -2.05
C PRO A 55 9.64 -0.83 -1.68
N HIS A 56 10.73 -1.40 -1.17
CA HIS A 56 11.96 -0.66 -0.89
C HIS A 56 12.80 -0.59 -2.16
N SER A 57 12.47 0.38 -3.01
CA SER A 57 13.16 0.60 -4.26
C SER A 57 13.27 2.07 -4.61
N LYS A 58 14.44 2.40 -5.16
CA LYS A 58 14.74 3.75 -5.63
C LYS A 58 13.78 4.20 -6.74
N SER A 59 13.52 3.34 -7.73
CA SER A 59 12.63 3.71 -8.85
C SER A 59 11.19 3.87 -8.38
N TYR A 60 10.73 3.03 -7.44
CA TYR A 60 9.42 3.16 -6.82
C TYR A 60 9.27 4.49 -6.06
N PHE A 61 10.29 4.83 -5.27
CA PHE A 61 10.31 6.04 -4.45
C PHE A 61 10.33 7.29 -5.31
N GLU A 62 11.16 7.32 -6.35
CA GLU A 62 11.26 8.46 -7.27
C GLU A 62 9.94 8.70 -8.02
N ASN A 63 9.34 7.64 -8.57
CA ASN A 63 8.11 7.76 -9.36
C ASN A 63 6.90 8.19 -8.52
N LEU A 64 6.83 7.77 -7.25
CA LEU A 64 5.74 8.10 -6.34
C LEU A 64 6.07 9.24 -5.36
N ARG A 65 7.23 9.90 -5.54
CA ARG A 65 7.70 10.99 -4.66
C ARG A 65 7.59 10.59 -3.19
N ILE A 66 8.21 9.47 -2.84
CA ILE A 66 8.35 9.01 -1.46
C ILE A 66 9.72 9.47 -0.98
N GLU A 67 9.75 10.36 0.01
CA GLU A 67 10.99 10.78 0.62
C GLU A 67 11.39 9.79 1.72
N TYR A 68 12.69 9.53 1.89
CA TYR A 68 13.15 8.66 2.98
C TYR A 68 12.76 9.21 4.36
N THR A 69 12.70 10.54 4.50
CA THR A 69 12.23 11.20 5.72
C THR A 69 10.80 10.86 6.07
N ASP A 70 9.94 10.60 5.08
CA ASP A 70 8.56 10.18 5.30
C ASP A 70 8.51 8.78 5.93
N ILE A 71 9.36 7.87 5.43
CA ILE A 71 9.50 6.51 5.98
C ILE A 71 9.99 6.53 7.43
N LEU A 72 10.96 7.40 7.74
CA LEU A 72 11.44 7.59 9.12
C LEU A 72 10.32 8.07 10.04
N GLN A 73 9.57 9.11 9.65
CA GLN A 73 8.46 9.62 10.45
C GLN A 73 7.38 8.57 10.68
N LEU A 74 7.01 7.81 9.64
CA LEU A 74 6.02 6.73 9.77
C LEU A 74 6.52 5.57 10.64
N THR A 75 7.83 5.35 10.69
CA THR A 75 8.45 4.41 11.65
C THR A 75 8.36 4.95 13.07
N ASP A 76 8.65 6.23 13.29
CA ASP A 76 8.54 6.89 14.60
C ASP A 76 7.09 6.89 15.12
N TYR A 77 6.11 6.97 14.22
CA TYR A 77 4.68 6.82 14.55
C TYR A 77 4.24 5.37 14.76
N GLY A 78 5.14 4.40 14.59
CA GLY A 78 4.85 2.97 14.73
C GLY A 78 3.96 2.41 13.61
N ILE A 79 3.80 3.11 12.49
CA ILE A 79 3.04 2.63 11.31
C ILE A 79 3.86 1.60 10.54
N ILE A 80 5.18 1.82 10.42
CA ILE A 80 6.13 0.87 9.83
C ILE A 80 6.81 0.10 10.96
N SER A 81 6.86 -1.24 10.85
CA SER A 81 7.28 -2.10 11.97
C SER A 81 8.79 -2.04 12.27
N ALA A 82 9.61 -1.85 11.24
CA ALA A 82 11.06 -1.68 11.36
C ALA A 82 11.64 -1.20 10.03
N LEU A 83 12.74 -0.44 10.10
CA LEU A 83 13.56 -0.06 8.93
C LEU A 83 14.54 -1.18 8.50
N ALA A 84 14.62 -2.27 9.27
CA ALA A 84 15.50 -3.38 8.96
C ALA A 84 15.10 -4.03 7.63
N ASP A 85 16.10 -4.55 6.89
CA ASP A 85 16.02 -5.15 5.55
C ASP A 85 15.00 -6.30 5.46
N SER A 86 13.73 -5.93 5.50
CA SER A 86 12.63 -6.86 5.34
C SER A 86 12.51 -7.15 3.86
N SER A 87 12.25 -8.41 3.54
CA SER A 87 12.12 -8.85 2.16
C SER A 87 10.97 -9.82 2.01
N LEU A 88 10.26 -9.72 0.88
CA LEU A 88 9.46 -10.82 0.40
C LEU A 88 10.38 -11.75 -0.38
N THR A 89 10.46 -13.00 0.06
CA THR A 89 11.17 -14.06 -0.65
C THR A 89 10.15 -15.10 -1.07
N LEU A 90 10.09 -15.39 -2.36
CA LEU A 90 9.19 -16.39 -2.91
C LEU A 90 9.81 -17.08 -4.11
N ASP A 91 9.52 -18.36 -4.26
CA ASP A 91 9.87 -19.12 -5.46
C ASP A 91 8.79 -18.91 -6.52
N VAL A 92 9.22 -18.45 -7.69
CA VAL A 92 8.33 -18.15 -8.80
C VAL A 92 8.37 -19.31 -9.78
N GLU A 93 7.25 -20.00 -9.94
CA GLU A 93 7.10 -21.10 -10.88
C GLU A 93 6.70 -20.62 -12.28
N CYS A 94 6.66 -21.53 -13.25
CA CYS A 94 6.27 -21.26 -14.63
C CYS A 94 4.79 -20.88 -14.79
N ASN A 95 3.97 -21.15 -13.76
CA ASN A 95 2.56 -20.76 -13.72
C ASN A 95 2.39 -19.39 -13.07
N TYR A 96 1.39 -18.63 -13.55
CA TYR A 96 1.03 -17.36 -12.94
C TYR A 96 0.55 -17.54 -11.51
N SER A 97 1.19 -16.81 -10.60
CA SER A 97 0.81 -16.70 -9.19
C SER A 97 0.62 -15.24 -8.81
N ILE A 98 -0.31 -14.96 -7.90
CA ILE A 98 -0.55 -13.59 -7.41
C ILE A 98 0.55 -13.22 -6.42
N LEU A 99 1.28 -12.16 -6.71
CA LEU A 99 2.31 -11.61 -5.82
C LEU A 99 1.68 -10.67 -4.78
N CYS A 100 0.99 -9.64 -5.26
CA CYS A 100 0.37 -8.63 -4.42
C CYS A 100 -0.79 -7.96 -5.16
N GLN A 101 -1.53 -7.12 -4.46
CA GLN A 101 -2.69 -6.43 -5.02
C GLN A 101 -2.89 -5.06 -4.35
N ASN A 102 -3.76 -4.27 -4.97
CA ASN A 102 -4.41 -3.12 -4.36
C ASN A 102 -5.93 -3.37 -4.32
N ASN A 103 -6.73 -2.37 -3.96
CA ASN A 103 -8.18 -2.54 -3.82
C ASN A 103 -8.92 -2.78 -5.16
N GLN A 104 -8.25 -2.66 -6.30
CA GLN A 104 -8.86 -2.72 -7.65
C GLN A 104 -8.21 -3.77 -8.56
N LYS A 105 -6.94 -4.09 -8.35
CA LYS A 105 -6.10 -4.85 -9.26
C LYS A 105 -5.13 -5.73 -8.50
N TYR A 106 -4.73 -6.83 -9.12
CA TYR A 106 -3.67 -7.70 -8.63
C TYR A 106 -2.53 -7.77 -9.64
N LEU A 107 -1.32 -7.93 -9.11
CA LEU A 107 -0.10 -8.20 -9.84
C LEU A 107 0.19 -9.70 -9.74
N SER A 108 0.25 -10.35 -10.89
CA SER A 108 0.70 -11.73 -11.02
C SER A 108 2.09 -11.80 -11.61
N ILE A 109 2.83 -12.83 -11.22
CA ILE A 109 4.16 -13.11 -11.73
C ILE A 109 4.28 -14.58 -12.14
N LYS A 110 5.18 -14.86 -13.08
CA LYS A 110 5.64 -16.21 -13.41
C LYS A 110 7.10 -16.19 -13.84
N SER A 111 7.78 -17.31 -13.67
CA SER A 111 9.10 -17.55 -14.25
C SER A 111 8.98 -17.76 -15.76
N THR A 112 9.87 -17.14 -16.52
CA THR A 112 10.03 -17.40 -17.95
C THR A 112 10.98 -18.57 -18.22
N THR A 113 11.65 -19.08 -17.19
CA THR A 113 12.51 -20.26 -17.27
C THR A 113 11.70 -21.52 -16.99
N ASP A 114 12.16 -22.67 -17.48
CA ASP A 114 11.57 -23.99 -17.19
C ASP A 114 11.78 -24.44 -15.73
N THR A 115 12.39 -23.59 -14.90
CA THR A 115 12.71 -23.84 -13.50
C THR A 115 12.11 -22.77 -12.59
N SER A 116 11.97 -23.07 -11.31
CA SER A 116 11.59 -22.08 -10.30
C SER A 116 12.70 -21.04 -10.12
N THR A 117 12.33 -19.77 -10.15
CA THR A 117 13.25 -18.65 -9.89
C THR A 117 12.92 -18.04 -8.54
N THR A 118 13.87 -18.02 -7.61
CA THR A 118 13.68 -17.34 -6.32
C THR A 118 13.76 -15.83 -6.50
N LEU A 119 12.68 -15.14 -6.14
CA LEU A 119 12.58 -13.69 -6.19
C LEU A 119 12.78 -13.10 -4.80
N TYR A 120 13.65 -12.09 -4.71
CA TYR A 120 13.92 -11.33 -3.48
C TYR A 120 13.49 -9.88 -3.68
N LEU A 121 12.51 -9.43 -2.90
CA LEU A 121 11.95 -8.08 -3.00
C LEU A 121 12.13 -7.35 -1.67
N PRO A 122 13.05 -6.37 -1.58
CA PRO A 122 13.16 -5.50 -0.42
C PRO A 122 11.86 -4.74 -0.18
N ILE A 123 11.38 -4.68 1.06
CA ILE A 123 10.14 -4.02 1.42
C ILE A 123 10.22 -3.34 2.80
N TYR A 124 9.39 -2.32 3.00
CA TYR A 124 9.02 -1.80 4.32
C TYR A 124 7.68 -2.40 4.74
N LEU A 125 7.69 -3.20 5.79
CA LEU A 125 6.47 -3.81 6.34
C LEU A 125 5.73 -2.83 7.24
N LEU A 126 4.41 -2.81 7.11
CA LEU A 126 3.58 -2.11 8.07
C LEU A 126 3.46 -2.93 9.35
N SER A 127 3.43 -2.22 10.49
CA SER A 127 3.05 -2.82 11.75
C SER A 127 1.57 -3.22 11.72
N LYS A 128 1.15 -4.05 12.67
CA LYS A 128 -0.28 -4.41 12.83
C LYS A 128 -1.15 -3.15 12.98
N PHE A 129 -0.69 -2.19 13.78
CA PHE A 129 -1.35 -0.90 13.96
C PHE A 129 -1.43 -0.12 12.65
N GLY A 130 -0.33 -0.02 11.90
CA GLY A 130 -0.31 0.68 10.61
C GLY A 130 -1.24 0.05 9.58
N ALA A 131 -1.28 -1.28 9.50
CA ALA A 131 -2.17 -2.00 8.60
C ALA A 131 -3.66 -1.76 8.93
N GLU A 132 -4.03 -1.83 10.21
CA GLU A 132 -5.40 -1.52 10.65
C GLU A 132 -5.77 -0.06 10.33
N LEU A 133 -4.88 0.87 10.64
CA LEU A 133 -5.09 2.30 10.38
C LEU A 133 -5.35 2.59 8.89
N ILE A 134 -4.56 2.00 8.00
CA ILE A 134 -4.73 2.17 6.55
C ILE A 134 -6.01 1.51 6.05
N SER A 135 -6.37 0.35 6.58
CA SER A 135 -7.63 -0.32 6.23
C SER A 135 -8.85 0.56 6.52
N ILE A 136 -8.80 1.37 7.60
CA ILE A 136 -9.86 2.31 7.97
C ILE A 136 -9.92 3.50 7.00
N ILE A 137 -8.77 4.03 6.58
CA ILE A 137 -8.68 5.20 5.69
C ILE A 137 -9.16 4.86 4.28
N ASN A 138 -9.09 3.59 3.88
CA ASN A 138 -9.76 3.00 2.72
C ASN A 138 -9.59 3.78 1.40
N GLN A 139 -8.41 4.38 1.20
CA GLN A 139 -8.08 4.95 -0.11
C GLN A 139 -7.50 3.90 -1.08
N GLY A 140 -7.02 2.78 -0.54
CA GLY A 140 -6.38 1.70 -1.31
C GLY A 140 -5.09 2.17 -1.99
N SER A 141 -4.21 1.24 -2.36
CA SER A 141 -3.09 1.64 -3.22
C SER A 141 -3.62 2.16 -4.56
N SER A 142 -3.02 3.22 -5.07
CA SER A 142 -3.26 3.68 -6.43
C SER A 142 -2.85 2.60 -7.44
N ASN A 143 -3.48 2.62 -8.62
CA ASN A 143 -3.07 1.76 -9.72
C ASN A 143 -1.66 2.12 -10.22
N GLU A 144 -1.26 3.38 -10.06
CA GLU A 144 0.08 3.86 -10.38
C GLU A 144 1.13 3.15 -9.52
N ALA A 145 0.89 3.04 -8.20
CA ALA A 145 1.76 2.33 -7.30
C ALA A 145 1.96 0.86 -7.72
N LEU A 146 0.88 0.13 -8.01
CA LEU A 146 0.98 -1.26 -8.46
C LEU A 146 1.72 -1.39 -9.80
N ASN A 147 1.47 -0.49 -10.75
CA ASN A 147 2.11 -0.50 -12.06
C ASN A 147 3.62 -0.20 -11.98
N TYR A 148 4.03 0.78 -11.16
CA TYR A 148 5.45 1.08 -10.98
C TYR A 148 6.19 -0.10 -10.35
N PHE A 149 5.57 -0.77 -9.38
CA PHE A 149 6.16 -1.97 -8.79
C PHE A 149 6.27 -3.12 -9.80
N ALA A 150 5.24 -3.36 -10.61
CA ALA A 150 5.29 -4.37 -11.68
C ALA A 150 6.41 -4.08 -12.68
N MET A 151 6.55 -2.82 -13.11
CA MET A 151 7.60 -2.39 -14.03
C MET A 151 8.99 -2.60 -13.44
N GLU A 152 9.16 -2.31 -12.15
CA GLU A 152 10.43 -2.52 -11.46
C GLU A 152 10.83 -3.99 -11.39
N ILE A 153 9.90 -4.87 -11.00
CA ILE A 153 10.17 -6.32 -10.94
C ILE A 153 10.63 -6.81 -12.30
N LYS A 154 9.92 -6.43 -13.37
CA LYS A 154 10.27 -6.79 -14.75
C LYS A 154 11.64 -6.25 -15.18
N THR A 155 12.01 -5.06 -14.71
CA THR A 155 13.29 -4.42 -15.07
C THR A 155 14.47 -5.04 -14.34
N THR A 156 14.27 -5.45 -13.09
CA THR A 156 15.33 -5.98 -12.21
C THR A 156 15.47 -7.50 -12.31
N ASN A 157 14.44 -8.21 -12.76
CA ASN A 157 14.40 -9.67 -12.87
C ASN A 157 13.97 -10.07 -14.29
N PRO A 158 14.92 -10.21 -15.25
CA PRO A 158 14.60 -10.50 -16.65
C PRO A 158 13.92 -11.87 -16.84
N ASP A 159 14.10 -12.78 -15.90
CA ASP A 159 13.53 -14.13 -15.90
C ASP A 159 12.11 -14.19 -15.32
N ILE A 160 11.52 -13.02 -15.01
CA ILE A 160 10.18 -12.91 -14.42
C ILE A 160 9.28 -12.10 -15.36
N GLU A 161 8.13 -12.69 -15.72
CA GLU A 161 7.06 -12.00 -16.42
C GLU A 161 6.05 -11.48 -15.39
N THR A 162 5.58 -10.24 -15.57
CA THR A 162 4.62 -9.56 -14.69
C THR A 162 3.35 -9.22 -15.45
N ASP A 163 2.19 -9.44 -14.84
CA ASP A 163 0.88 -9.11 -15.41
C ASP A 163 -0.03 -8.45 -14.36
N VAL A 164 -0.61 -7.29 -14.71
CA VAL A 164 -1.48 -6.51 -13.81
C VAL A 164 -2.92 -6.60 -14.31
N ARG A 165 -3.80 -7.20 -13.52
CA ARG A 165 -5.20 -7.50 -13.89
C ARG A 165 -6.19 -6.91 -12.89
N ASN A 166 -7.42 -6.70 -13.35
CA ASN A 166 -8.51 -6.21 -12.48
C ASN A 166 -8.99 -7.32 -11.55
N LEU A 167 -9.28 -6.97 -10.30
CA LEU A 167 -10.03 -7.82 -9.39
C LEU A 167 -11.49 -7.87 -9.84
N VAL A 168 -12.03 -9.08 -10.01
CA VAL A 168 -13.44 -9.30 -10.31
C VAL A 168 -14.06 -9.96 -9.10
N GLU A 169 -14.98 -9.25 -8.44
CA GLU A 169 -15.74 -9.81 -7.33
C GLU A 169 -16.88 -10.66 -7.88
N ILE A 170 -16.90 -11.95 -7.50
CA ILE A 170 -17.96 -12.87 -7.87
C ILE A 170 -18.86 -13.05 -6.65
N SER A 171 -20.02 -12.39 -6.66
CA SER A 171 -21.06 -12.61 -5.66
C SER A 171 -21.81 -13.90 -5.98
N ILE A 172 -21.63 -14.92 -5.14
CA ILE A 172 -22.42 -16.15 -5.22
C ILE A 172 -23.62 -15.96 -4.29
N GLU A 173 -24.81 -15.74 -4.85
CA GLU A 173 -26.03 -15.73 -4.04
C GLU A 173 -26.33 -17.15 -3.56
N PRO A 174 -26.63 -17.36 -2.27
CA PRO A 174 -27.01 -18.66 -1.77
C PRO A 174 -28.33 -19.09 -2.44
N ILE A 175 -28.33 -20.28 -3.03
CA ILE A 175 -29.55 -20.91 -3.54
C ILE A 175 -30.41 -21.25 -2.33
N ASN A 176 -31.48 -20.47 -2.10
CA ASN A 176 -32.50 -20.81 -1.12
C ASN A 176 -33.23 -22.06 -1.61
N ASN A 177 -32.94 -23.20 -1.00
CA ASN A 177 -33.71 -24.45 -1.13
C ASN A 177 -34.92 -24.43 -0.20
#